data_AF-X6NGC6-F1
#
_entry.id   AF-X6NGC6-F1
#
_cell.length_a   1.000
_cell.length_b   1.000
_cell.length_c   1.000
_cell.angle_alpha   90.00
_cell.angle_beta   90.00
_cell.angle_gamma   90.00
#
_symmetry.space_group_name_H-M   'P 1'
#
loop_
_entity.id
_entity.type
_entity.pdbx_description
1 polymer ?
#
loop_
_entity_poly.entity_id
_entity_poly.type
_entity_poly.pdbx_seq_one_letter_code
_entity_poly.pdbx_strand_id
1 'polypeptide(L)'
;MDQEQQQMPKELVKELEDAFKPPKRGRILSVKRTESGKDDMEIIYEHGSSQKKEIISFQKEEIIIAGNCIGLLKFKQKKRGGGGGKRKKKKKDMNPIDEYYLGMECIHPIVGGNDGWAGETRYFTTINKGSGIFLPFSKFKCKLSKIDILCYFFRSYLSSISIFDKFRNNFSFFLESTYTLVFFFSCAHPTHTFTNKTMYNITIT
;
A
#
# COMPACT_ATOMS: atom_id res chain seq x y z
N MET A 1 -0.40 -26.50 8.24
CA MET A 1 -1.29 -25.32 8.12
C MET A 1 -0.45 -24.24 7.48
N ASP A 2 -0.53 -24.12 6.16
CA ASP A 2 0.15 -23.05 5.43
C ASP A 2 -0.63 -21.76 5.67
N GLN A 3 -0.09 -20.90 6.52
CA GLN A 3 -0.58 -19.53 6.62
C GLN A 3 -0.20 -18.83 5.31
N GLU A 4 -1.18 -18.63 4.44
CA GLU A 4 -1.08 -17.68 3.33
C GLU A 4 -0.73 -16.31 3.94
N GLN A 5 0.57 -15.99 3.98
CA GLN A 5 1.03 -14.67 4.36
C GLN A 5 0.50 -13.70 3.31
N GLN A 6 -0.47 -12.89 3.75
CA GLN A 6 -1.15 -11.87 2.96
C GLN A 6 -0.12 -10.88 2.42
N GLN A 7 0.30 -11.12 1.17
CA GLN A 7 0.92 -10.08 0.37
C GLN A 7 -0.11 -8.96 0.22
N MET A 8 0.30 -7.69 0.37
CA MET A 8 -0.60 -6.57 0.13
C MET A 8 -1.32 -6.78 -1.22
N PRO A 9 -2.65 -6.54 -1.28
CA PRO A 9 -3.38 -6.60 -2.53
C PRO A 9 -2.66 -5.78 -3.59
N LYS A 10 -2.40 -6.37 -4.76
CA LYS A 10 -1.69 -5.69 -5.85
C LYS A 10 -2.45 -4.42 -6.27
N GLU A 11 -3.77 -4.44 -6.06
CA GLU A 11 -4.71 -3.36 -6.25
C GLU A 11 -4.36 -2.15 -5.39
N LEU A 12 -4.05 -2.34 -4.09
CA LEU A 12 -3.70 -1.26 -3.17
C LEU A 12 -2.36 -0.60 -3.56
N VAL A 13 -1.36 -1.40 -3.93
CA VAL A 13 -0.07 -0.88 -4.40
C VAL A 13 -0.25 -0.04 -5.66
N LYS A 14 -1.06 -0.53 -6.60
CA LYS A 14 -1.41 0.19 -7.82
C LYS A 14 -2.18 1.48 -7.52
N GLU A 15 -3.15 1.44 -6.62
CA GLU A 15 -3.93 2.61 -6.20
C GLU A 15 -3.04 3.68 -5.57
N LEU A 16 -2.11 3.30 -4.70
CA LEU A 16 -1.14 4.21 -4.09
C LEU A 16 -0.18 4.80 -5.14
N GLU A 17 0.27 3.98 -6.09
CA GLU A 17 1.07 4.44 -7.24
C GLU A 17 0.32 5.48 -8.09
N ASP A 18 -0.95 5.23 -8.37
CA ASP A 18 -1.81 6.12 -9.16
C ASP A 18 -2.14 7.41 -8.39
N ALA A 19 -2.40 7.31 -7.07
CA ALA A 19 -2.81 8.43 -6.22
C ALA A 19 -1.69 9.44 -5.96
N PHE A 20 -0.43 8.99 -5.86
CA PHE A 20 0.71 9.86 -5.50
C PHE A 20 1.44 10.46 -6.69
N LYS A 21 0.66 10.67 -7.75
CA LYS A 21 1.07 10.96 -9.12
C LYS A 21 1.73 9.74 -9.73
N PRO A 22 1.27 9.27 -10.91
CA PRO A 22 2.11 8.42 -11.71
C PRO A 22 3.39 9.23 -11.89
N PRO A 23 4.57 8.72 -11.54
CA PRO A 23 5.70 9.37 -12.10
C PRO A 23 5.50 9.28 -13.61
N LYS A 24 5.80 10.37 -14.31
CA LYS A 24 6.03 10.41 -15.74
C LYS A 24 7.19 9.48 -16.15
N ARG A 25 7.42 8.36 -15.45
CA ARG A 25 8.56 7.48 -15.53
C ARG A 25 8.15 6.24 -16.32
N GLY A 26 8.61 6.18 -17.55
CA GLY A 26 8.81 4.92 -18.24
C GLY A 26 9.97 4.15 -17.62
N ARG A 27 10.50 3.20 -18.37
CA ARG A 27 11.54 2.29 -17.90
C ARG A 27 12.78 3.08 -17.43
N ILE A 28 13.29 2.75 -16.25
CA ILE A 28 14.60 3.25 -15.80
C ILE A 28 15.66 2.68 -16.74
N LEU A 29 16.53 3.56 -17.27
CA LEU A 29 17.59 3.23 -18.21
C LEU A 29 18.98 3.25 -17.55
N SER A 30 19.19 4.15 -16.59
CA SER A 30 20.45 4.21 -15.86
C SER A 30 20.26 4.80 -14.48
N VAL A 31 21.12 4.38 -13.56
CA VAL A 31 21.17 4.87 -12.18
C VAL A 31 22.64 5.05 -11.81
N LYS A 32 23.01 6.23 -11.31
CA LYS A 32 24.35 6.49 -10.77
C LYS A 32 24.27 7.39 -9.54
N ARG A 33 25.29 7.34 -8.69
CA ARG A 33 25.44 8.34 -7.61
C ARG A 33 25.86 9.67 -8.21
N THR A 34 25.34 10.76 -7.67
CA THR A 34 25.85 12.10 -8.02
C THR A 34 27.21 12.33 -7.37
N GLU A 35 27.98 13.26 -7.92
CA GLU A 35 29.24 13.72 -7.32
C GLU A 35 29.00 14.61 -6.09
N SER A 36 27.83 15.24 -6.03
CA SER A 36 27.46 16.23 -5.01
C SER A 36 27.08 15.64 -3.65
N GLY A 37 26.75 14.35 -3.55
CA GLY A 37 26.24 13.77 -2.31
C GLY A 37 26.26 12.25 -2.26
N LYS A 38 26.59 11.70 -1.08
CA LYS A 38 26.55 10.25 -0.83
C LYS A 38 25.14 9.66 -0.99
N ASP A 39 24.13 10.51 -0.86
CA ASP A 39 22.74 10.12 -0.73
C ASP A 39 21.86 10.37 -1.96
N ASP A 40 22.40 11.08 -2.93
CA ASP A 40 21.69 11.51 -4.14
C ASP A 40 21.97 10.53 -5.27
N MET A 41 20.89 10.10 -5.93
CA MET A 41 20.93 9.20 -7.06
C MET A 41 20.40 9.94 -8.29
N GLU A 42 21.19 9.97 -9.35
CA GLU A 42 20.76 10.40 -10.67
C GLU A 42 20.12 9.22 -11.40
N ILE A 43 18.88 9.41 -11.83
CA ILE A 43 18.08 8.41 -12.53
C ILE A 43 17.76 8.97 -13.92
N ILE A 44 18.03 8.18 -14.95
CA ILE A 44 17.58 8.45 -16.32
C ILE A 44 16.49 7.44 -16.68
N TYR A 45 15.37 7.93 -17.18
CA TYR A 45 14.19 7.11 -17.52
C TYR A 45 13.56 7.52 -18.85
N GLU A 46 12.86 6.58 -19.48
CA GLU A 46 12.07 6.83 -20.69
C GLU A 46 10.83 7.67 -20.38
N HIS A 47 10.50 8.64 -21.23
CA HIS A 47 9.30 9.45 -21.12
C HIS A 47 8.71 9.71 -22.51
N GLY A 48 7.76 8.87 -22.93
CA GLY A 48 7.27 8.85 -24.30
C GLY A 48 8.42 8.51 -25.26
N SER A 49 8.67 9.38 -26.24
CA SER A 49 9.79 9.26 -27.19
C SER A 49 11.09 9.91 -26.71
N SER A 50 11.12 10.46 -25.49
CA SER A 50 12.27 11.19 -24.94
C SER A 50 12.87 10.49 -23.71
N GLN A 51 14.06 10.92 -23.31
CA GLN A 51 14.64 10.55 -22.02
C GLN A 51 14.58 11.74 -21.06
N LYS A 52 14.32 11.45 -19.79
CA LYS A 52 14.37 12.44 -18.71
C LYS A 52 15.36 12.03 -17.64
N LYS A 53 15.97 13.03 -17.02
CA LYS A 53 16.91 12.90 -15.93
C LYS A 53 16.32 13.52 -14.68
N GLU A 54 16.45 12.84 -13.56
CA GLU A 54 16.00 13.29 -12.25
C GLU A 54 17.05 12.95 -11.20
N ILE A 55 17.26 13.85 -10.25
CA ILE A 55 18.11 13.60 -9.07
C ILE A 55 17.18 13.41 -7.90
N ILE A 56 17.26 12.23 -7.27
CA ILE A 56 16.46 11.89 -6.11
C ILE A 56 17.38 11.74 -4.91
N SER A 57 17.12 12.56 -3.89
CA SER A 57 17.76 12.42 -2.59
C SER A 57 17.01 11.39 -1.77
N PHE A 58 17.73 10.38 -1.29
CA PHE A 58 17.18 9.31 -0.46
C PHE A 58 17.67 9.47 0.97
N GLN A 59 16.78 9.50 1.93
CA GLN A 59 17.12 9.45 3.36
C GLN A 59 16.72 8.10 3.93
N LYS A 60 17.41 7.71 5.01
CA LYS A 60 17.04 6.51 5.76
C LYS A 60 15.61 6.69 6.30
N GLU A 61 14.84 5.62 6.29
CA GLU A 61 13.45 5.55 6.78
C GLU A 61 12.43 6.34 5.96
N GLU A 62 12.79 6.80 4.76
CA GLU A 62 11.81 7.30 3.82
C GLU A 62 10.95 6.18 3.27
N ILE A 63 9.67 6.49 3.03
CA ILE A 63 8.72 5.52 2.52
C ILE A 63 8.84 5.51 1.00
N ILE A 64 9.07 4.33 0.44
CA ILE A 64 9.26 4.15 -1.00
C ILE A 64 8.40 2.99 -1.51
N ILE A 65 8.05 3.08 -2.78
CA ILE A 65 7.43 2.00 -3.54
C ILE A 65 8.48 1.43 -4.50
N ALA A 66 8.71 0.12 -4.42
CA ALA A 66 9.56 -0.59 -5.36
C ALA A 66 8.98 -1.98 -5.66
N GLY A 67 8.90 -2.32 -6.95
CA GLY A 67 8.24 -3.55 -7.39
C GLY A 67 6.78 -3.58 -6.95
N ASN A 68 6.41 -4.57 -6.15
CA ASN A 68 5.08 -4.70 -5.54
C ASN A 68 5.12 -4.46 -4.02
N CYS A 69 6.15 -3.76 -3.54
CA CYS A 69 6.42 -3.58 -2.12
C CYS A 69 6.37 -2.10 -1.77
N ILE A 70 5.76 -1.80 -0.61
CA ILE A 70 5.80 -0.48 0.03
C ILE A 70 6.46 -0.67 1.38
N GLY A 71 7.42 0.20 1.69
CA GLY A 71 8.23 0.04 2.88
C GLY A 71 9.15 1.21 3.15
N LEU A 72 9.86 1.09 4.27
CA LEU A 72 10.88 2.04 4.70
C LEU A 72 12.20 1.69 4.03
N LEU A 73 12.84 2.68 3.41
CA LEU A 73 14.19 2.54 2.90
C LEU A 73 15.17 2.38 4.06
N LYS A 74 15.91 1.27 4.08
CA LYS A 74 16.93 1.00 5.10
C LYS A 74 18.35 1.09 4.55
N PHE A 75 18.53 0.80 3.27
CA PHE A 75 19.84 0.66 2.65
C PHE A 75 19.80 1.02 1.16
N LYS A 76 20.86 1.66 0.66
CA LYS A 76 21.09 1.87 -0.78
C LYS A 76 22.58 1.74 -1.09
N GLN A 77 22.95 0.77 -1.90
CA GLN A 77 24.36 0.64 -2.29
C GLN A 77 24.53 -0.09 -3.61
N LYS A 78 25.63 0.24 -4.27
CA LYS A 78 26.18 -0.60 -5.34
C LYS A 78 26.55 -1.96 -4.75
N LYS A 79 26.12 -3.04 -5.37
CA LYS A 79 26.58 -4.39 -5.04
C LYS A 79 28.10 -4.39 -5.18
N ARG A 80 28.81 -4.40 -4.06
CA ARG A 80 30.25 -4.62 -4.07
C ARG A 80 30.43 -6.03 -4.61
N GLY A 81 31.03 -6.16 -5.79
CA GLY A 81 31.36 -7.46 -6.35
C GLY A 81 32.08 -8.25 -5.26
N GLY A 82 31.49 -9.35 -4.81
CA GLY A 82 32.01 -10.12 -3.70
C GLY A 82 33.47 -10.43 -3.96
N GLY A 83 34.34 -10.06 -3.02
CA GLY A 83 35.78 -10.34 -3.05
C GLY A 83 36.07 -11.82 -2.83
N GLY A 84 35.36 -12.71 -3.52
CA GLY A 84 35.50 -14.15 -3.45
C GLY A 84 36.11 -14.68 -4.75
N GLY A 85 37.43 -14.81 -4.76
CA GLY A 85 38.18 -15.62 -5.72
C GLY A 85 38.19 -15.13 -7.17
N LYS A 86 39.39 -14.98 -7.74
CA LYS A 86 39.64 -14.73 -9.17
C LYS A 86 39.12 -15.88 -10.04
N ARG A 87 37.81 -16.03 -10.22
CA ARG A 87 37.23 -16.74 -11.38
C ARG A 87 36.63 -15.67 -12.28
N LYS A 88 37.32 -15.37 -13.38
CA LYS A 88 36.81 -14.60 -14.52
C LYS A 88 35.55 -15.30 -15.07
N LYS A 89 34.41 -15.20 -14.40
CA LYS A 89 33.12 -15.46 -15.03
C LYS A 89 32.97 -14.35 -16.06
N LYS A 90 32.94 -14.73 -17.35
CA LYS A 90 32.56 -13.86 -18.47
C LYS A 90 31.46 -12.94 -17.99
N LYS A 91 31.67 -11.62 -18.06
CA LYS A 91 30.63 -10.59 -17.93
C LYS A 91 29.52 -10.99 -18.92
N LYS A 92 28.55 -11.78 -18.46
CA LYS A 92 27.22 -11.78 -19.09
C LYS A 92 26.71 -10.38 -18.85
N ASP A 93 26.22 -9.72 -19.90
CA ASP A 93 25.75 -8.34 -19.91
C ASP A 93 24.77 -8.08 -18.77
N MET A 94 25.31 -7.75 -17.59
CA MET A 94 24.53 -7.30 -16.46
C MET A 94 24.15 -5.88 -16.81
N ASN A 95 22.84 -5.64 -16.87
CA ASN A 95 22.30 -4.32 -17.10
C ASN A 95 22.88 -3.37 -16.03
N PRO A 96 23.53 -2.25 -16.38
CA PRO A 96 24.21 -1.36 -15.42
C PRO A 96 23.32 -0.90 -14.25
N ILE A 97 22.01 -0.91 -14.46
CA ILE A 97 20.98 -0.56 -13.47
C ILE A 97 20.92 -1.56 -12.30
N ASP A 98 21.17 -2.83 -12.57
CA ASP A 98 21.09 -3.90 -11.57
C ASP A 98 22.36 -3.98 -10.69
N GLU A 99 23.29 -3.02 -10.86
CA GLU A 99 24.42 -2.85 -9.97
C GLU A 99 24.03 -2.16 -8.65
N TYR A 100 22.92 -1.41 -8.62
CA TYR A 100 22.43 -0.72 -7.42
C TYR A 100 21.22 -1.43 -6.82
N TYR A 101 21.25 -1.62 -5.50
CA TYR A 101 20.17 -2.26 -4.76
C TYR A 101 19.61 -1.32 -3.70
N LEU A 102 18.31 -1.43 -3.51
CA LEU A 102 17.52 -0.85 -2.43
C LEU A 102 17.25 -1.96 -1.41
N GLY A 103 17.67 -1.76 -0.17
CA GLY A 103 17.25 -2.56 0.97
C GLY A 103 16.09 -1.87 1.66
N MET A 104 14.96 -2.56 1.76
CA MET A 104 13.71 -2.03 2.29
C MET A 104 13.20 -2.92 3.41
N GLU A 105 12.58 -2.31 4.42
CA GLU A 105 11.69 -2.98 5.36
C GLU A 105 10.25 -2.75 4.91
N CYS A 106 9.58 -3.80 4.45
CA CYS A 106 8.19 -3.74 4.01
C CYS A 106 7.26 -3.53 5.21
N ILE A 107 6.12 -2.86 4.98
CA ILE A 107 5.09 -2.64 6.02
C ILE A 107 4.54 -3.99 6.53
N HIS A 108 4.45 -4.98 5.63
CA HIS A 108 4.03 -6.35 5.95
C HIS A 108 5.15 -7.36 5.67
N PRO A 109 5.23 -8.48 6.41
CA PRO A 109 6.08 -9.61 6.05
C PRO A 109 5.79 -10.06 4.62
N ILE A 110 6.83 -10.50 3.92
CA ILE A 110 6.70 -10.94 2.54
C ILE A 110 7.25 -12.36 2.39
N VAL A 111 6.66 -13.12 1.46
CA VAL A 111 7.15 -14.45 1.11
C VAL A 111 8.57 -14.32 0.55
N GLY A 112 9.53 -14.98 1.19
CA GLY A 112 10.95 -14.88 0.85
C GLY A 112 11.65 -13.62 1.37
N GLY A 113 11.03 -12.89 2.29
CA GLY A 113 11.67 -11.79 3.01
C GLY A 113 12.80 -12.26 3.93
N ASN A 114 13.65 -11.32 4.33
CA ASN A 114 14.80 -11.52 5.20
C ASN A 114 14.86 -10.45 6.29
N ASP A 115 15.78 -10.58 7.24
CA ASP A 115 15.95 -9.63 8.35
C ASP A 115 17.09 -8.62 8.09
N GLY A 116 17.30 -8.29 6.81
CA GLY A 116 18.35 -7.41 6.28
C GLY A 116 19.70 -8.10 6.03
N TRP A 117 19.71 -9.42 5.90
CA TRP A 117 20.90 -10.23 5.61
C TRP A 117 21.00 -10.61 4.13
N ALA A 118 22.21 -10.58 3.58
CA ALA A 118 22.51 -11.23 2.31
C ALA A 118 23.83 -12.03 2.44
N GLY A 119 23.70 -13.37 2.44
CA GLY A 119 24.78 -14.24 2.86
C GLY A 119 25.12 -14.01 4.34
N GLU A 120 26.42 -13.88 4.64
CA GLU A 120 26.93 -13.66 6.01
C GLU A 120 26.99 -12.18 6.40
N THR A 121 26.60 -11.26 5.51
CA THR A 121 26.66 -9.81 5.78
C THR A 121 25.28 -9.27 6.10
N ARG A 122 25.18 -8.57 7.24
CA ARG A 122 23.99 -7.79 7.61
C ARG A 122 24.10 -6.37 7.08
N TYR A 123 23.13 -5.97 6.26
CA TYR A 123 23.07 -4.62 5.70
C TYR A 123 22.11 -3.71 6.47
N PHE A 124 21.04 -4.27 7.02
CA PHE A 124 20.10 -3.53 7.86
C PHE A 124 19.41 -4.45 8.89
N THR A 125 18.66 -3.84 9.80
CA THR A 125 17.77 -4.52 10.76
C THR A 125 16.32 -4.25 10.38
N THR A 126 15.47 -5.25 10.57
CA THR A 126 14.02 -5.10 10.50
C THR A 126 13.44 -5.15 11.91
N ILE A 127 12.35 -4.42 12.11
CA ILE A 127 11.50 -4.49 13.29
C ILE A 127 10.70 -5.80 13.22
N ASN A 128 10.12 -6.07 12.04
CA ASN A 128 9.33 -7.28 11.81
C ASN A 128 10.18 -8.37 11.14
N LYS A 129 10.11 -9.61 11.63
CA LYS A 129 10.83 -10.72 11.00
C LYS A 129 10.27 -11.00 9.60
N GLY A 130 11.14 -11.21 8.63
CA GLY A 130 10.77 -11.52 7.25
C GLY A 130 10.14 -10.35 6.48
N SER A 131 10.27 -9.11 6.96
CA SER A 131 9.78 -7.93 6.24
C SER A 131 10.84 -7.30 5.33
N GLY A 132 12.11 -7.67 5.47
CA GLY A 132 13.22 -7.10 4.71
C GLY A 132 13.32 -7.66 3.31
N ILE A 133 13.65 -6.81 2.34
CA ILE A 133 13.91 -7.21 0.95
C ILE A 133 15.02 -6.38 0.33
N PHE A 134 15.77 -7.01 -0.58
CA PHE A 134 16.68 -6.32 -1.49
C PHE A 134 16.07 -6.32 -2.90
N LEU A 135 15.86 -5.14 -3.46
CA LEU A 135 15.34 -4.97 -4.81
C LEU A 135 16.36 -4.23 -5.67
N PRO A 136 16.55 -4.61 -6.94
CA PRO A 136 17.35 -3.82 -7.86
C PRO A 136 16.69 -2.47 -8.10
N PHE A 137 17.49 -1.43 -8.33
CA PHE A 137 16.98 -0.08 -8.51
C PHE A 137 16.04 0.06 -9.71
N SER A 138 16.13 -0.84 -10.70
CA SER A 138 15.18 -0.96 -11.83
C SER A 138 13.73 -1.19 -11.39
N LYS A 139 13.49 -1.63 -10.15
CA LYS A 139 12.16 -1.81 -9.56
C LYS A 139 11.67 -0.57 -8.80
N PHE A 140 12.50 0.44 -8.59
CA PHE A 140 12.08 1.67 -7.92
C PHE A 140 10.98 2.38 -8.72
N LYS A 141 9.89 2.76 -8.05
CA LYS A 141 8.77 3.47 -8.67
C LYS A 141 8.70 4.90 -8.19
N CYS A 142 8.50 5.10 -6.89
CA CYS A 142 8.39 6.43 -6.31
C CYS A 142 8.78 6.47 -4.84
N LYS A 143 8.97 7.70 -4.35
CA LYS A 143 9.18 8.06 -2.96
C LYS A 143 7.94 8.80 -2.49
N LEU A 144 7.44 8.44 -1.31
CA LEU A 144 6.27 9.04 -0.70
C LEU A 144 6.72 9.95 0.43
N SER A 145 6.23 11.19 0.45
CA SER A 145 6.38 12.02 1.65
C SER A 145 5.43 11.53 2.75
N LYS A 146 5.73 11.90 4.00
CA LYS A 146 4.80 11.63 5.12
C LYS A 146 3.44 12.31 4.88
N ILE A 147 3.46 13.50 4.27
CA ILE A 147 2.25 14.27 3.94
C ILE A 147 1.42 13.53 2.91
N ASP A 148 2.05 12.97 1.88
CA ASP A 148 1.37 12.16 0.85
C ASP A 148 0.56 11.06 1.53
N ILE A 149 1.21 10.24 2.35
CA ILE A 149 0.57 9.11 3.04
C ILE A 149 -0.60 9.56 3.91
N LEU A 150 -0.42 10.63 4.68
CA LEU A 150 -1.51 11.22 5.48
C LEU A 150 -2.67 11.67 4.59
N CYS A 151 -2.38 12.33 3.47
CA CYS A 151 -3.41 12.75 2.52
C CYS A 151 -4.14 11.56 1.89
N TYR A 152 -3.47 10.45 1.59
CA TYR A 152 -4.14 9.25 1.09
C TYR A 152 -5.06 8.63 2.12
N PHE A 153 -4.61 8.45 3.36
CA PHE A 153 -5.47 7.93 4.42
C PHE A 153 -6.66 8.85 4.66
N PHE A 154 -6.44 10.17 4.66
CA PHE A 154 -7.52 11.15 4.81
C PHE A 154 -8.52 11.09 3.65
N ARG A 155 -8.05 11.01 2.40
CA ARG A 155 -8.92 10.86 1.21
C ARG A 155 -9.67 9.54 1.21
N SER A 156 -9.02 8.45 1.58
CA SER A 156 -9.62 7.12 1.67
C SER A 156 -10.69 7.09 2.77
N TYR A 157 -10.41 7.73 3.91
CA TYR A 157 -11.35 7.90 5.01
C TYR A 157 -12.57 8.73 4.58
N LEU A 158 -12.37 9.90 3.96
CA LEU A 158 -13.47 10.73 3.45
C LEU A 158 -14.29 10.02 2.36
N SER A 159 -13.63 9.27 1.48
CA SER A 159 -14.32 8.47 0.47
C SER A 159 -15.15 7.36 1.10
N SER A 160 -14.64 6.73 2.17
CA SER A 160 -15.38 5.74 2.96
C SER A 160 -16.56 6.36 3.70
N ILE A 161 -16.42 7.58 4.24
CA ILE A 161 -17.56 8.34 4.79
C ILE A 161 -18.60 8.59 3.69
N SER A 162 -18.20 9.00 2.49
CA SER A 162 -19.16 9.22 1.40
C SER A 162 -19.90 7.93 1.00
N ILE A 163 -19.25 6.77 1.14
CA ILE A 163 -19.87 5.46 0.98
C ILE A 163 -20.82 5.19 2.15
N PHE A 164 -20.43 5.55 3.38
CA PHE A 164 -21.27 5.43 4.57
C PHE A 164 -22.49 6.36 4.52
N ASP A 165 -22.36 7.57 3.99
CA ASP A 165 -23.45 8.54 3.79
C ASP A 165 -24.39 8.07 2.68
N LYS A 166 -23.84 7.53 1.57
CA LYS A 166 -24.65 6.87 0.54
C LYS A 166 -25.36 5.65 1.11
N PHE A 167 -24.69 4.85 1.93
CA PHE A 167 -25.30 3.71 2.60
C PHE A 167 -26.39 4.18 3.57
N ARG A 168 -26.16 5.22 4.37
CA ARG A 168 -27.13 5.79 5.32
C ARG A 168 -28.36 6.34 4.60
N ASN A 169 -28.18 7.06 3.50
CA ASN A 169 -29.28 7.60 2.70
C ASN A 169 -30.06 6.48 1.97
N ASN A 170 -29.38 5.42 1.52
CA ASN A 170 -30.04 4.23 0.96
C ASN A 170 -30.69 3.35 2.05
N PHE A 171 -30.15 3.34 3.26
CA PHE A 171 -30.68 2.59 4.40
C PHE A 171 -31.89 3.31 5.01
N SER A 172 -31.92 4.66 5.03
CA SER A 172 -33.13 5.40 5.41
C SER A 172 -34.27 5.16 4.42
N PHE A 173 -33.95 5.07 3.12
CA PHE A 173 -34.91 4.69 2.08
C PHE A 173 -35.44 3.25 2.28
N PHE A 174 -34.56 2.32 2.69
CA PHE A 174 -34.95 0.95 3.01
C PHE A 174 -35.80 0.86 4.29
N LEU A 175 -35.52 1.68 5.30
CA LEU A 175 -36.33 1.77 6.52
C LEU A 175 -37.69 2.39 6.23
N GLU A 176 -37.78 3.50 5.49
CA GLU A 176 -39.07 4.11 5.11
C GLU A 176 -39.93 3.15 4.28
N SER A 177 -39.34 2.40 3.36
CA SER A 177 -40.08 1.41 2.56
C SER A 177 -40.51 0.18 3.34
N THR A 178 -39.72 -0.31 4.32
CA THR A 178 -40.14 -1.40 5.20
C THR A 178 -41.19 -0.98 6.21
N TYR A 179 -41.11 0.22 6.79
CA TYR A 179 -42.20 0.77 7.62
C TYR A 179 -43.50 0.94 6.83
N THR A 180 -43.41 1.36 5.57
CA THR A 180 -44.58 1.46 4.69
C THR A 180 -45.19 0.08 4.40
N LEU A 181 -44.37 -0.95 4.12
CA LEU A 181 -44.85 -2.31 3.92
C LEU A 181 -45.50 -2.90 5.18
N VAL A 182 -44.89 -2.72 6.36
CA VAL A 182 -45.48 -3.16 7.63
C VAL A 182 -46.79 -2.43 7.92
N PHE A 183 -46.88 -1.14 7.61
CA PHE A 183 -48.11 -0.35 7.74
C PHE A 183 -49.21 -0.87 6.79
N PHE A 184 -48.89 -1.18 5.53
CA PHE A 184 -49.84 -1.76 4.58
C PHE A 184 -50.33 -3.15 5.01
N PHE A 185 -49.46 -4.01 5.56
CA PHE A 185 -49.89 -5.30 6.11
C PHE A 185 -50.73 -5.15 7.40
N SER A 186 -50.49 -4.11 8.19
CA SER A 186 -51.27 -3.80 9.39
C SER A 186 -52.67 -3.25 9.06
N CYS A 187 -52.80 -2.51 7.95
CA CYS A 187 -54.07 -1.93 7.50
C CYS A 187 -54.89 -2.86 6.58
N ALA A 188 -54.26 -3.87 5.97
CA ALA A 188 -54.95 -4.84 5.10
C ALA A 188 -55.57 -6.03 5.85
N HIS A 189 -55.54 -6.05 7.19
CA HIS A 189 -56.33 -6.97 8.00
C HIS A 189 -57.50 -6.25 8.69
N PRO A 190 -58.70 -6.25 8.10
CA PRO A 190 -59.88 -5.79 8.79
C PRO A 190 -60.26 -6.82 9.87
N THR A 191 -60.21 -6.37 11.12
CA THR A 191 -61.12 -6.75 12.21
C THR A 191 -61.47 -8.23 12.37
N HIS A 192 -60.76 -8.93 13.26
CA HIS A 192 -61.45 -9.82 14.18
C HIS A 192 -61.65 -9.08 15.51
N THR A 193 -62.88 -8.65 15.73
CA THR A 193 -63.38 -8.19 17.02
C THR A 193 -63.17 -9.28 18.07
N PHE A 194 -62.19 -9.10 18.96
CA PHE A 194 -62.19 -9.77 20.25
C PHE A 194 -62.84 -8.85 21.27
N THR A 195 -64.11 -9.08 21.53
CA THR A 195 -64.78 -8.67 22.76
C THR A 195 -64.21 -9.52 23.89
N ASN A 196 -63.62 -8.90 24.91
CA ASN A 196 -63.81 -9.42 26.26
C ASN A 196 -63.70 -8.32 27.31
N LYS A 197 -64.82 -8.17 28.00
CA LYS A 197 -65.00 -7.49 29.29
C LYS A 197 -64.00 -8.06 30.30
N THR A 198 -63.27 -7.20 31.02
CA THR A 198 -63.20 -7.32 32.49
C THR A 198 -62.88 -5.96 33.11
N MET A 199 -63.77 -5.52 34.00
CA MET A 199 -63.59 -4.37 34.88
C MET A 199 -62.43 -4.61 35.85
N TYR A 200 -61.64 -3.58 36.12
CA TYR A 200 -61.06 -3.36 37.44
C TYR A 200 -61.35 -1.91 37.85
N ASN A 201 -62.26 -1.77 38.82
CA ASN A 201 -62.41 -0.55 39.61
C ASN A 201 -61.21 -0.48 40.56
N ILE A 202 -60.42 0.57 40.45
CA ILE A 202 -59.49 0.99 41.52
C ILE A 202 -59.92 2.39 41.93
N THR A 203 -60.56 2.47 43.08
CA THR A 203 -60.79 3.72 43.81
C THR A 203 -59.55 3.97 44.67
N ILE A 204 -58.94 5.15 44.53
CA ILE A 204 -57.93 5.63 45.47
C ILE A 204 -58.57 6.81 46.22
N THR A 205 -58.77 6.60 47.51
CA THR A 205 -59.08 7.60 48.55
C THR A 205 -57.90 8.51 48.83
#